data_AF-A0ABD2M450-F1
#
_entry.id   AF-A0ABD2M450-F1
#
_cell.length_a   1.000
_cell.length_b   1.000
_cell.length_c   1.000
_cell.angle_alpha   90.00
_cell.angle_beta   90.00
_cell.angle_gamma   90.00
#
_symmetry.space_group_name_H-M   'P 1'
#
loop_
_entity.id
_entity.type
_entity.pdbx_description
1 polymer ?
#
loop_
_entity_poly.entity_id
_entity_poly.type
_entity_poly.pdbx_seq_one_letter_code
_entity_poly.pdbx_strand_id
1 'polypeptide(L)'
;MFGIYQFFCHPNLRGVPGLKPLKFTSKGRISDWNIPREYGGTLALEIEKLSEFAREEVGSGRFSDDVQIKGVQLKIWAQINTKKGSTEKCLGFVILCTAPKERKNWSCKCSATLRIVPQKSGTEDLTGQIDHHSFNNKSNSWGFPYFITFAKLMDSSKGFYDKNEDKVTLAIDFTVEKEKGTKRKLATE
;
A
#
# COMPACT_ATOMS: atom_id res chain seq x y z
N MET A 1 6.62 -18.79 31.71
CA MET A 1 5.42 -18.88 30.88
C MET A 1 5.37 -17.62 30.01
N PHE A 2 5.94 -17.68 28.81
CA PHE A 2 5.98 -16.57 27.86
C PHE A 2 5.47 -17.10 26.52
N GLY A 3 4.35 -16.53 26.05
CA GLY A 3 3.66 -16.94 24.83
C GLY A 3 4.43 -16.52 23.59
N ILE A 4 4.54 -17.45 22.65
CA ILE A 4 5.14 -17.25 21.33
C ILE A 4 3.99 -16.87 20.41
N TYR A 5 3.97 -15.66 19.88
CA TYR A 5 3.03 -15.28 18.82
C TYR A 5 3.49 -15.94 17.51
N GLN A 6 2.75 -16.97 17.10
CA GLN A 6 2.95 -17.72 15.88
C GLN A 6 2.15 -17.05 14.76
N PHE A 7 2.83 -16.33 13.85
CA PHE A 7 2.22 -15.85 12.61
C PHE A 7 1.99 -17.05 11.68
N PHE A 8 0.72 -17.40 11.44
CA PHE A 8 0.33 -18.34 10.41
C PHE A 8 0.42 -17.66 9.04
N CYS A 9 1.48 -17.95 8.27
CA CYS A 9 1.42 -17.78 6.83
C CYS A 9 0.59 -18.92 6.25
N HIS A 10 -0.52 -18.59 5.59
CA HIS A 10 -1.33 -19.54 4.83
C HIS A 10 -0.48 -20.20 3.72
N PRO A 11 -0.61 -21.51 3.48
CA PRO A 11 0.21 -22.23 2.52
C PRO A 11 -0.51 -22.31 1.19
N ASN A 12 -0.31 -21.37 0.26
CA ASN A 12 -0.52 -21.62 -1.19
C ASN A 12 -0.01 -20.48 -2.09
N LEU A 13 1.30 -20.26 -2.07
CA LEU A 13 2.01 -19.57 -3.16
C LEU A 13 3.09 -20.49 -3.71
N ARG A 14 2.68 -21.60 -4.34
CA ARG A 14 3.53 -22.36 -5.25
C ARG A 14 3.52 -21.66 -6.60
N GLY A 15 4.66 -21.11 -7.01
CA GLY A 15 4.92 -20.92 -8.45
C GLY A 15 5.44 -19.57 -8.93
N VAL A 16 5.88 -18.65 -8.07
CA VAL A 16 6.63 -17.46 -8.56
C VAL A 16 8.13 -17.80 -8.60
N PRO A 17 8.78 -17.90 -9.77
CA PRO A 17 10.22 -18.09 -9.84
C PRO A 17 10.89 -16.73 -9.58
N GLY A 18 11.55 -16.58 -8.42
CA GLY A 18 12.42 -15.42 -8.19
C GLY A 18 12.70 -15.04 -6.74
N LEU A 19 11.92 -15.48 -5.76
CA LEU A 19 12.15 -15.11 -4.36
C LEU A 19 12.98 -16.17 -3.64
N LYS A 20 14.29 -15.96 -3.56
CA LYS A 20 15.15 -16.69 -2.61
C LYS A 20 14.80 -16.21 -1.19
N PRO A 21 14.41 -17.10 -0.26
CA PRO A 21 14.23 -16.70 1.14
C PRO A 21 15.58 -16.30 1.74
N LEU A 22 15.63 -15.13 2.38
CA LEU A 22 16.82 -14.64 3.08
C LEU A 22 17.13 -15.57 4.26
N LYS A 23 18.24 -16.32 4.17
CA LYS A 23 18.79 -17.08 5.29
C LYS A 23 19.62 -16.15 6.17
N PHE A 24 19.10 -15.77 7.34
CA PHE A 24 19.92 -15.15 8.38
C PHE A 24 20.68 -16.25 9.13
N THR A 25 21.99 -16.34 8.90
CA THR A 25 22.89 -17.11 9.74
C THR A 25 23.38 -16.22 10.89
N SER A 26 22.91 -16.49 12.10
CA SER A 26 23.38 -15.79 13.30
C SER A 26 24.71 -16.40 13.75
N LYS A 27 25.81 -15.79 13.30
CA LYS A 27 27.10 -15.65 14.00
C LYS A 27 28.16 -15.14 13.02
N GLY A 28 28.28 -13.82 12.92
CA GLY A 28 29.35 -13.14 12.21
C GLY A 28 29.32 -11.67 12.60
N ARG A 29 30.45 -11.14 13.08
CA ARG A 29 30.63 -9.71 13.36
C ARG A 29 30.72 -9.00 12.00
N ILE A 30 29.60 -8.50 11.49
CA ILE A 30 29.51 -7.86 10.18
C ILE A 30 29.98 -6.41 10.34
N SER A 31 31.13 -6.10 9.74
CA SER A 31 31.53 -4.72 9.46
C SER A 31 30.59 -4.13 8.40
N ASP A 32 29.94 -3.03 8.76
CA ASP A 32 29.06 -2.17 7.96
C ASP A 32 29.61 -1.86 6.55
N TRP A 33 28.72 -1.86 5.55
CA TRP A 33 28.56 -0.82 4.48
C TRP A 33 27.45 -1.13 3.46
N ASN A 34 26.79 -2.30 3.48
CA ASN A 34 25.65 -2.59 2.59
C ASN A 34 24.29 -2.55 3.31
N ILE A 35 24.04 -1.48 4.08
CA ILE A 35 22.68 -1.22 4.60
C ILE A 35 21.82 -0.68 3.44
N PRO A 36 20.66 -1.29 3.13
CA PRO A 36 19.77 -0.78 2.09
C PRO A 36 19.41 0.70 2.31
N ARG A 37 19.55 1.52 1.26
CA ARG A 37 19.19 2.95 1.30
C ARG A 37 17.69 3.18 1.37
N GLU A 38 16.90 2.16 1.04
CA GLU A 38 15.46 2.20 0.91
C GLU A 38 14.84 0.97 1.55
N TYR A 39 13.63 1.13 2.07
CA TYR A 39 12.84 0.06 2.67
C TYR A 39 11.61 -0.09 1.79
N GLY A 40 11.45 -1.25 1.16
CA GLY A 40 10.34 -1.50 0.26
C GLY A 40 9.51 -2.71 0.67
N GLY A 41 8.33 -2.82 0.10
CA GLY A 41 7.44 -3.93 0.33
C GLY A 41 6.20 -3.85 -0.56
N THR A 42 5.36 -4.87 -0.41
CA THR A 42 4.06 -4.95 -1.06
C THR A 42 2.97 -4.92 0.01
N LEU A 43 1.91 -4.19 -0.26
CA LEU A 43 0.70 -4.18 0.57
C LEU A 43 -0.51 -4.39 -0.35
N ALA A 44 -1.48 -5.17 0.10
CA ALA A 44 -2.69 -5.46 -0.67
C ALA A 44 -3.95 -5.22 0.17
N LEU A 45 -5.04 -4.92 -0.55
CA LEU A 45 -6.39 -4.80 -0.03
C LEU A 45 -7.30 -5.62 -0.95
N GLU A 46 -7.95 -6.63 -0.40
CA GLU A 46 -9.07 -7.29 -1.07
C GLU A 46 -10.37 -6.60 -0.65
N ILE A 47 -11.19 -6.24 -1.64
CA ILE A 47 -12.52 -5.68 -1.41
C ILE A 47 -13.53 -6.75 -1.84
N GLU A 48 -14.06 -7.45 -0.85
CA GLU A 48 -15.21 -8.34 -1.03
C GLU A 48 -16.50 -7.56 -1.22
N LYS A 49 -17.50 -8.20 -1.82
CA LYS A 49 -18.81 -7.61 -2.11
C LYS A 49 -18.69 -6.29 -2.86
N LEU A 50 -17.82 -6.26 -3.87
CA LEU A 50 -17.51 -5.05 -4.63
C LEU A 50 -18.77 -4.42 -5.23
N SER A 51 -19.72 -5.24 -5.66
CA SER A 51 -20.99 -4.78 -6.21
C SER A 51 -21.83 -4.02 -5.17
N GLU A 52 -21.85 -4.46 -3.92
CA GLU A 52 -22.48 -3.74 -2.79
C GLU A 52 -21.71 -2.45 -2.50
N PHE A 53 -20.38 -2.54 -2.37
CA PHE A 53 -19.52 -1.39 -2.12
C PHE A 53 -19.74 -0.29 -3.17
N ALA A 54 -19.79 -0.62 -4.47
CA ALA A 54 -20.01 0.33 -5.56
C ALA A 54 -21.32 1.14 -5.45
N ARG A 55 -22.31 0.65 -4.69
CA ARG A 55 -23.61 1.31 -4.47
C ARG A 55 -23.64 2.17 -3.22
N GLU A 56 -22.69 2.01 -2.30
CA GLU A 56 -22.58 2.83 -1.08
C GLU A 56 -22.41 4.32 -1.38
N GLU A 57 -22.64 5.14 -0.35
CA GLU A 57 -22.55 6.59 -0.45
C GLU A 57 -21.13 7.07 -0.79
N VAL A 58 -21.06 8.22 -1.46
CA VAL A 58 -19.78 8.89 -1.72
C VAL A 58 -19.11 9.21 -0.38
N GLY A 59 -17.82 8.91 -0.27
CA GLY A 59 -17.06 9.01 0.98
C GLY A 59 -16.95 7.70 1.76
N SER A 60 -17.76 6.68 1.44
CA SER A 60 -17.51 5.32 1.95
C SER A 60 -16.14 4.82 1.51
N GLY A 61 -15.49 4.01 2.35
CA GLY A 61 -14.18 3.45 2.03
C GLY A 61 -13.85 2.16 2.76
N ARG A 62 -12.75 1.56 2.34
CA ARG A 62 -12.13 0.35 2.89
C ARG A 62 -10.63 0.60 3.07
N PHE A 63 -10.05 -0.04 4.08
CA PHE A 63 -8.63 0.07 4.39
C PHE A 63 -7.98 -1.30 4.35
N SER A 64 -6.72 -1.36 3.91
CA SER A 64 -5.88 -2.52 4.16
C SER A 64 -5.46 -2.58 5.64
N ASP A 65 -4.88 -3.71 6.02
CA ASP A 65 -3.97 -3.77 7.15
C ASP A 65 -2.83 -2.76 6.99
N ASP A 66 -2.16 -2.42 8.10
CA ASP A 66 -0.96 -1.60 8.05
C ASP A 66 0.34 -2.36 7.93
N VAL A 67 1.29 -1.66 7.30
CA VAL A 67 2.71 -1.94 7.42
C VAL A 67 3.39 -0.82 8.21
N GLN A 68 4.10 -1.18 9.28
CA GLN A 68 4.91 -0.24 10.04
C GLN A 68 6.34 -0.16 9.51
N ILE A 69 6.78 1.04 9.15
CA ILE A 69 8.13 1.28 8.62
C ILE A 69 8.70 2.53 9.29
N LYS A 70 9.82 2.40 9.98
CA LYS A 70 10.53 3.52 10.65
C LYS A 70 9.64 4.38 11.57
N GLY A 71 8.62 3.78 12.18
CA GLY A 71 7.69 4.48 13.07
C GLY A 71 6.67 5.35 12.33
N VAL A 72 6.43 5.10 11.05
CA VAL A 72 5.20 5.48 10.35
C VAL A 72 4.42 4.21 9.97
N GLN A 73 3.13 4.38 9.73
CA GLN A 73 2.17 3.34 9.39
C GLN A 73 1.62 3.63 7.99
N LEU A 74 1.81 2.70 7.06
CA LEU A 74 1.28 2.77 5.69
C LEU A 74 0.04 1.89 5.55
N LYS A 75 -1.01 2.42 4.91
CA LYS A 75 -2.25 1.72 4.56
C LYS A 75 -2.72 2.10 3.16
N ILE A 76 -3.39 1.18 2.48
CA ILE A 76 -4.25 1.49 1.34
C ILE A 76 -5.57 2.03 1.86
N TRP A 77 -6.07 3.09 1.24
CA TRP A 77 -7.43 3.58 1.40
C TRP A 77 -8.14 3.58 0.04
N ALA A 78 -9.10 2.69 -0.09
CA ALA A 78 -10.03 2.64 -1.21
C ALA A 78 -11.29 3.43 -0.85
N GLN A 79 -11.71 4.38 -1.67
CA GLN A 79 -12.85 5.25 -1.37
C GLN A 79 -13.75 5.44 -2.58
N ILE A 80 -15.02 5.75 -2.34
CA ILE A 80 -15.99 6.06 -3.38
C ILE A 80 -16.03 7.56 -3.60
N ASN A 81 -15.70 8.00 -4.81
CA ASN A 81 -15.71 9.41 -5.19
C ASN A 81 -16.53 9.64 -6.45
N THR A 82 -17.01 10.85 -6.66
CA THR A 82 -17.62 11.30 -7.92
C THR A 82 -16.88 12.55 -8.42
N LYS A 83 -16.59 12.61 -9.71
CA LYS A 83 -15.99 13.82 -10.29
C LYS A 83 -16.99 14.97 -10.24
N LYS A 84 -16.51 16.19 -10.04
CA LYS A 84 -17.37 17.38 -10.06
C LYS A 84 -18.14 17.44 -11.39
N GLY A 85 -19.47 17.50 -11.31
CA GLY A 85 -20.36 17.53 -12.48
C GLY A 85 -20.66 16.16 -13.10
N SER A 86 -20.22 15.06 -12.49
CA SER A 86 -20.58 13.70 -12.90
C SER A 86 -21.34 12.97 -11.80
N THR A 87 -22.29 12.12 -12.19
CA THR A 87 -22.96 11.16 -11.32
C THR A 87 -22.25 9.81 -11.27
N GLU A 88 -21.22 9.62 -12.10
CA GLU A 88 -20.49 8.35 -12.20
C GLU A 88 -19.55 8.18 -10.99
N LYS A 89 -19.77 7.10 -10.23
CA LYS A 89 -18.93 6.73 -9.10
C LYS A 89 -17.61 6.12 -9.58
N CYS A 90 -16.53 6.57 -8.95
CA CYS A 90 -15.17 6.13 -9.17
C CYS A 90 -14.60 5.51 -7.89
N LEU A 91 -13.78 4.48 -8.06
CA LEU A 91 -12.89 3.99 -7.04
C LEU A 91 -11.69 4.96 -6.96
N GLY A 92 -11.55 5.62 -5.81
CA GLY A 92 -10.34 6.30 -5.41
C GLY A 92 -9.37 5.31 -4.77
N PHE A 93 -8.09 5.44 -5.11
CA PHE A 93 -7.02 4.56 -4.64
C PHE A 93 -5.88 5.43 -4.08
N VAL A 94 -5.76 5.45 -2.76
CA VAL A 94 -4.92 6.38 -2.02
C VAL A 94 -4.05 5.61 -1.03
N ILE A 95 -2.81 6.07 -0.84
CA ILE A 95 -1.95 5.62 0.25
C ILE A 95 -2.13 6.59 1.41
N LEU A 96 -2.41 6.06 2.60
CA LEU A 96 -2.34 6.77 3.87
C LEU A 96 -1.04 6.45 4.58
N CYS A 97 -0.37 7.48 5.05
CA CYS A 97 0.83 7.37 5.86
C CYS A 97 0.61 8.17 7.14
N THR A 98 0.65 7.53 8.30
CA THR A 98 0.45 8.20 9.59
C THR A 98 1.62 7.92 10.53
N ALA A 99 1.79 8.79 11.53
CA ALA A 99 2.75 8.56 12.61
C ALA A 99 2.03 8.69 13.96
N PRO A 100 2.59 8.13 15.04
CA PRO A 100 2.10 8.36 16.39
C PRO A 100 2.01 9.86 16.71
N LYS A 101 0.99 10.27 17.48
CA LYS A 101 0.67 11.68 17.75
C LYS A 101 1.83 12.44 18.42
N GLU A 102 2.71 11.72 19.11
CA GLU A 102 3.88 12.24 19.81
C GLU A 102 4.95 12.76 18.83
N ARG A 103 4.97 12.26 17.58
CA ARG A 103 5.88 12.74 16.54
C ARG A 103 5.29 13.94 15.82
N LYS A 104 5.58 15.15 16.31
CA LYS A 104 5.07 16.38 15.69
C LYS A 104 5.73 16.79 14.36
N ASN A 105 6.92 16.26 14.04
CA ASN A 105 7.72 16.65 12.87
C ASN A 105 8.20 15.43 12.06
N TRP A 106 7.31 14.47 11.81
CA TRP A 106 7.65 13.30 10.99
C TRP A 106 7.57 13.64 9.50
N SER A 107 8.37 12.93 8.71
CA SER A 107 8.20 12.89 7.25
C SER A 107 8.48 11.48 6.74
N CYS A 108 7.79 11.08 5.68
CA CYS A 108 8.05 9.82 5.00
C CYS A 108 8.04 10.07 3.50
N LYS A 109 9.21 10.02 2.87
CA LYS A 109 9.33 10.15 1.43
C LYS A 109 9.19 8.78 0.79
N CYS A 110 8.15 8.62 -0.03
CA CYS A 110 7.71 7.32 -0.52
C CYS A 110 7.40 7.40 -2.01
N SER A 111 7.83 6.37 -2.74
CA SER A 111 7.39 6.08 -4.11
C SER A 111 6.58 4.80 -4.10
N ALA A 112 5.56 4.71 -4.96
CA ALA A 112 4.73 3.52 -5.05
C ALA A 112 4.13 3.33 -6.45
N THR A 113 4.02 2.08 -6.87
CA THR A 113 3.15 1.67 -7.97
C THR A 113 1.86 1.12 -7.38
N LEU A 114 0.75 1.81 -7.63
CA LEU A 114 -0.59 1.37 -7.27
C LEU A 114 -1.13 0.53 -8.42
N ARG A 115 -1.67 -0.65 -8.14
CA ARG A 115 -2.14 -1.58 -9.17
C ARG A 115 -3.45 -2.27 -8.78
N ILE A 116 -4.35 -2.38 -9.75
CA ILE A 116 -5.48 -3.30 -9.67
C ILE A 116 -5.03 -4.62 -10.26
N VAL A 117 -5.02 -5.66 -9.43
CA VAL A 117 -4.54 -6.98 -9.82
C VAL A 117 -5.64 -7.67 -10.63
N PRO A 118 -5.35 -8.11 -11.87
CA PRO A 118 -6.30 -8.78 -12.72
C PRO A 118 -6.61 -10.17 -12.16
N GLN A 119 -7.88 -10.55 -12.30
CA GLN A 119 -8.42 -11.86 -11.92
C GLN A 119 -8.45 -12.82 -13.12
N LYS A 120 -8.24 -12.29 -14.33
CA LYS A 120 -8.15 -13.06 -15.57
C LYS A 120 -6.70 -13.25 -16.00
N SER A 121 -6.31 -14.49 -16.27
CA SER A 121 -4.98 -14.81 -16.79
C SER A 121 -4.70 -14.11 -18.13
N GLY A 122 -3.49 -13.57 -18.28
CA GLY A 122 -3.06 -12.85 -19.48
C GLY A 122 -3.53 -11.40 -19.57
N THR A 123 -4.22 -10.89 -18.54
CA THR A 123 -4.52 -9.46 -18.40
C THR A 123 -3.39 -8.81 -17.60
N GLU A 124 -2.97 -7.61 -18.02
CA GLU A 124 -1.99 -6.80 -17.29
C GLU A 124 -2.67 -5.98 -16.19
N ASP A 125 -1.88 -5.64 -15.17
CA ASP A 125 -2.32 -4.74 -14.11
C ASP A 125 -2.73 -3.37 -14.64
N LEU A 126 -3.80 -2.80 -14.08
CA LEU A 126 -4.06 -1.37 -14.24
C LEU A 126 -3.26 -0.61 -13.19
N THR A 127 -2.26 0.15 -13.63
CA THR A 127 -1.30 0.81 -12.73
C THR A 127 -1.42 2.33 -12.71
N GLY A 128 -1.08 2.94 -11.57
CA GLY A 128 -0.77 4.36 -11.46
C GLY A 128 0.43 4.56 -10.53
N GLN A 129 1.29 5.53 -10.83
CA GLN A 129 2.54 5.75 -10.11
C GLN A 129 2.47 6.99 -9.21
N ILE A 130 3.06 6.89 -8.03
CA ILE A 130 3.35 7.99 -7.13
C ILE A 130 4.87 8.02 -6.97
N ASP A 131 5.49 9.14 -7.32
CA ASP A 131 6.94 9.30 -7.21
C ASP A 131 7.30 10.28 -6.10
N HIS A 132 8.14 9.83 -5.17
CA HIS A 132 8.85 10.68 -4.22
C HIS A 132 7.95 11.60 -3.38
N HIS A 133 6.70 11.20 -3.11
CA HIS A 133 5.78 11.99 -2.31
C HIS A 133 6.24 12.04 -0.85
N SER A 134 6.23 13.23 -0.26
CA SER A 134 6.68 13.46 1.12
C SER A 134 5.48 13.55 2.06
N PHE A 135 5.10 12.39 2.62
CA PHE A 135 4.04 12.31 3.61
C PHE A 135 4.44 13.02 4.90
N ASN A 136 3.54 13.80 5.48
CA ASN A 136 3.72 14.50 6.74
C ASN A 136 2.36 14.91 7.35
N ASN A 137 2.36 15.63 8.47
CA ASN A 137 1.12 16.07 9.14
C ASN A 137 0.15 16.89 8.28
N LYS A 138 0.63 17.59 7.25
CA LYS A 138 -0.21 18.41 6.35
C LYS A 138 -0.68 17.64 5.11
N SER A 139 0.03 16.59 4.74
CA SER A 139 -0.24 15.78 3.55
C SER A 139 0.08 14.34 3.89
N ASN A 140 -0.83 13.71 4.63
CA ASN A 140 -0.68 12.34 5.13
C ASN A 140 -1.35 11.31 4.19
N SER A 141 -1.91 11.76 3.07
CA SER A 141 -2.61 10.96 2.08
C SER A 141 -2.21 11.39 0.67
N TRP A 142 -1.94 10.44 -0.22
CA TRP A 142 -1.64 10.74 -1.62
C TRP A 142 -2.03 9.58 -2.54
N GLY A 143 -2.50 9.91 -3.74
CA GLY A 143 -2.91 8.93 -4.74
C GLY A 143 -3.95 9.50 -5.70
N PHE A 144 -4.81 8.63 -6.21
CA PHE A 144 -5.74 8.96 -7.28
C PHE A 144 -7.17 8.96 -6.73
N PRO A 145 -7.79 10.14 -6.55
CA PRO A 145 -9.18 10.19 -6.08
C PRO A 145 -10.18 9.58 -7.07
N TYR A 146 -9.81 9.48 -8.35
CA TYR A 146 -10.66 8.93 -9.42
C TYR A 146 -9.86 7.94 -10.28
N PHE A 147 -9.40 6.83 -9.70
CA PHE A 147 -8.50 5.87 -10.37
C PHE A 147 -9.19 5.12 -11.52
N ILE A 148 -10.38 4.58 -11.26
CA ILE A 148 -11.19 3.88 -12.25
C ILE A 148 -12.67 4.05 -11.91
N THR A 149 -13.55 4.08 -12.92
CA THR A 149 -15.00 4.10 -12.68
C THR A 149 -15.47 2.71 -12.27
N PHE A 150 -16.46 2.60 -11.38
CA PHE A 150 -16.97 1.29 -10.97
C PHE A 150 -17.57 0.51 -12.16
N ALA A 151 -18.16 1.23 -13.14
CA ALA A 151 -18.64 0.62 -14.38
C ALA A 151 -17.51 -0.07 -15.17
N LYS A 152 -16.35 0.59 -15.33
CA LYS A 152 -15.20 0.00 -16.02
C LYS A 152 -14.51 -1.08 -15.18
N LEU A 153 -14.48 -0.92 -13.86
CA LEU A 153 -13.87 -1.90 -12.96
C LEU A 153 -14.61 -3.24 -12.99
N MET A 154 -15.94 -3.20 -12.98
CA MET A 154 -16.80 -4.39 -12.96
C MET A 154 -17.14 -4.93 -14.35
N ASP A 155 -16.62 -4.32 -15.42
CA ASP A 155 -16.76 -4.82 -16.79
C ASP A 155 -15.95 -6.12 -16.94
N SER A 156 -16.66 -7.24 -17.15
CA SER A 156 -16.07 -8.57 -17.28
C SER A 156 -15.08 -8.70 -18.44
N SER A 157 -15.14 -7.80 -19.44
CA SER A 157 -14.16 -7.77 -20.53
C SER A 157 -12.79 -7.25 -20.10
N LYS A 158 -12.72 -6.49 -19.00
CA LYS A 158 -11.48 -5.88 -18.48
C LYS A 158 -10.67 -6.82 -17.60
N GLY A 159 -11.30 -7.83 -17.00
CA GLY A 159 -10.60 -8.88 -16.24
C GLY A 159 -10.12 -8.47 -14.85
N PHE A 160 -10.51 -7.31 -14.32
CA PHE A 160 -10.09 -6.82 -12.99
C PHE A 160 -10.99 -7.28 -11.83
N TYR A 161 -12.24 -7.62 -12.14
CA TYR A 161 -13.26 -7.98 -11.17
C TYR A 161 -13.56 -9.47 -11.28
N ASP A 162 -13.46 -10.19 -10.16
CA ASP A 162 -13.95 -11.56 -10.07
C ASP A 162 -15.45 -11.51 -9.78
N LYS A 163 -16.24 -11.78 -10.80
CA LYS A 163 -17.70 -11.77 -10.71
C LYS A 163 -18.26 -12.92 -9.87
N ASN A 164 -17.55 -14.04 -9.77
CA ASN A 164 -18.04 -15.21 -9.04
C ASN A 164 -17.88 -15.00 -7.53
N GLU A 165 -16.77 -14.40 -7.13
CA GLU A 165 -16.48 -14.08 -5.72
C GLU A 165 -16.91 -12.66 -5.31
N ASP A 166 -17.41 -11.85 -6.25
CA ASP A 166 -17.76 -10.43 -6.10
C ASP A 166 -16.61 -9.64 -5.44
N LYS A 167 -15.40 -9.73 -5.99
CA LYS A 167 -14.21 -9.13 -5.39
C LYS A 167 -13.25 -8.45 -6.37
N VAL A 168 -12.43 -7.56 -5.83
CA VAL A 168 -11.27 -6.96 -6.49
C VAL A 168 -10.09 -6.90 -5.53
N THR A 169 -8.88 -7.08 -6.05
CA THR A 169 -7.63 -6.93 -5.31
C THR A 169 -6.90 -5.66 -5.74
N LEU A 170 -6.66 -4.77 -4.79
CA LEU A 170 -5.79 -3.62 -4.93
C LEU A 170 -4.44 -3.95 -4.31
N ALA A 171 -3.34 -3.55 -4.95
CA ALA A 171 -2.01 -3.73 -4.40
C ALA A 171 -1.16 -2.47 -4.61
N ILE A 172 -0.20 -2.27 -3.72
CA ILE A 172 0.86 -1.29 -3.89
C ILE A 172 2.21 -1.97 -3.74
N ASP A 173 3.13 -1.62 -4.61
CA ASP A 173 4.56 -1.92 -4.44
C ASP A 173 5.25 -0.60 -4.13
N PHE A 174 5.78 -0.45 -2.92
CA PHE A 174 6.26 0.83 -2.41
C PHE A 174 7.72 0.77 -1.98
N THR A 175 8.38 1.93 -2.01
CA THR A 175 9.71 2.16 -1.44
C THR A 175 9.69 3.43 -0.60
N VAL A 176 10.30 3.36 0.59
CA VAL A 176 10.45 4.46 1.53
C VAL A 176 11.92 4.84 1.63
N GLU A 177 12.22 6.11 1.33
CA GLU A 177 13.56 6.67 1.45
C GLU A 177 14.00 6.76 2.91
N LYS A 178 15.31 6.66 3.14
CA LYS A 178 15.89 6.95 4.46
C LYS A 178 15.94 8.45 4.70
N GLU A 179 15.43 8.88 5.85
CA GLU A 179 15.65 10.23 6.35
C GLU A 179 17.17 10.51 6.36
N LYS A 180 17.58 11.59 5.69
CA LYS A 180 18.95 12.07 5.79
C LYS A 180 19.13 12.56 7.23
N GLY A 181 19.91 11.84 8.02
CA GLY A 181 20.11 12.17 9.43
C GLY A 181 20.49 13.64 9.59
N THR A 182 19.65 14.41 10.26
CA THR A 182 19.98 15.78 10.64
C THR A 182 21.18 15.69 11.58
N LYS A 183 22.32 16.27 11.20
CA LYS A 183 23.42 16.46 12.17
C LYS A 183 22.84 17.23 13.34
N ARG A 184 22.60 16.58 14.47
CA ARG A 184 22.28 17.28 15.71
C ARG A 184 23.48 18.19 15.97
N LYS A 185 23.30 19.50 15.87
CA LYS A 185 24.23 20.43 16.50
C LYS A 185 24.09 20.15 17.99
N LEU A 186 25.07 19.46 18.55
CA LEU A 186 25.27 19.46 19.99
C LEU A 186 25.35 20.94 20.38
N ALA A 187 24.39 21.39 21.19
CA ALA A 187 24.50 22.69 21.83
C ALA A 187 25.71 22.59 22.76
N THR A 188 26.77 23.31 22.43
CA THR A 188 27.88 23.54 23.35
C THR A 188 27.35 24.51 24.40
N GLU A 189 27.34 24.07 25.67
CA GLU A 189 27.19 24.96 26.84
C GLU A 189 28.38 25.90 26.97
#